data_AF-A0A7V5FVT7-F1
#
_entry.id   AF-A0A7V5FVT7-F1
#
_cell.length_a   1.000
_cell.length_b   1.000
_cell.length_c   1.000
_cell.angle_alpha   90.00
_cell.angle_beta   90.00
_cell.angle_gamma   90.00
#
_symmetry.space_group_name_H-M   'P 1'
#
loop_
_entity.id
_entity.type
_entity.pdbx_description
1 polymer ?
#
loop_
_entity_poly.entity_id
_entity_poly.type
_entity_poly.pdbx_seq_one_letter_code
_entity_poly.pdbx_strand_id
1 'polypeptide(L)'
;KKLGREAENLQVVTTLGHTEAIKKAVESGAGASCLSQLTVCREAEQGWLKVLPIAGVDMRRQLRIIQHKEKVVTRLMDEFLSFCEVISECGLGRECLSSPWKLQTILSQYHAQYHAQKKEEQ
;
A
#
# COMPACT_ATOMS: atom_id res chain seq x y z
N LYS A 1 -11.26 1.35 20.63
CA LYS A 1 -12.08 0.13 20.38
C LYS A 1 -13.53 0.49 20.00
N LYS A 2 -13.78 1.32 18.97
CA LYS A 2 -15.14 1.78 18.62
C LYS A 2 -15.76 1.04 17.42
N LEU A 3 -14.97 0.60 16.43
CA LEU A 3 -15.50 -0.02 15.21
C LEU A 3 -16.08 -1.43 15.40
N GLY A 4 -15.52 -2.23 16.32
CA GLY A 4 -15.87 -3.65 16.44
C GLY A 4 -17.33 -3.93 16.81
N ARG A 5 -17.96 -3.10 17.66
CA ARG A 5 -19.37 -3.25 18.04
C ARG A 5 -20.32 -2.79 16.94
N GLU A 6 -19.96 -1.74 16.20
CA GLU A 6 -20.78 -1.24 15.10
C GLU A 6 -20.69 -2.13 13.86
N ALA A 7 -19.58 -2.84 13.68
CA ALA A 7 -19.41 -3.78 12.57
C ALA A 7 -20.42 -4.94 12.62
N GLU A 8 -20.87 -5.34 13.81
CA GLU A 8 -21.90 -6.38 13.98
C GLU A 8 -23.27 -5.96 13.44
N ASN A 9 -23.51 -4.64 13.32
CA ASN A 9 -24.75 -4.09 12.78
C ASN A 9 -24.74 -3.95 11.24
N LEU A 10 -23.63 -4.29 10.58
CA LEU A 10 -23.52 -4.20 9.12
C LEU A 10 -24.23 -5.38 8.45
N GLN A 11 -25.04 -5.08 7.43
CA GLN A 11 -25.62 -6.11 6.57
C GLN A 11 -24.56 -6.65 5.60
N VAL A 12 -24.21 -7.92 5.73
CA VAL A 12 -23.29 -8.60 4.81
C VAL A 12 -24.04 -8.99 3.54
N VAL A 13 -23.76 -8.30 2.43
CA VAL A 13 -24.36 -8.59 1.11
C VAL A 13 -23.73 -9.81 0.45
N THR A 14 -22.41 -9.96 0.55
CA THR A 14 -21.66 -11.08 -0.03
C THR A 14 -20.29 -11.24 0.62
N THR A 15 -19.65 -12.40 0.42
CA THR A 15 -18.30 -12.71 0.88
C THR A 15 -17.46 -13.19 -0.30
N LEU A 16 -16.31 -12.53 -0.53
CA LEU A 16 -15.44 -12.79 -1.66
C LEU A 16 -14.00 -12.99 -1.17
N GLY A 17 -13.30 -13.98 -1.71
CA GLY A 17 -11.94 -14.33 -1.28
C GLY A 17 -10.82 -13.49 -1.92
N HIS A 18 -11.12 -12.73 -2.97
CA HIS A 18 -10.10 -11.99 -3.74
C HIS A 18 -10.40 -10.49 -3.75
N THR A 19 -9.36 -9.68 -3.61
CA THR A 19 -9.47 -8.21 -3.60
C THR A 19 -10.05 -7.67 -4.90
N GLU A 20 -9.68 -8.22 -6.06
CA GLU A 20 -10.23 -7.82 -7.35
C GLU A 20 -11.73 -8.11 -7.46
N ALA A 21 -12.18 -9.26 -6.94
CA ALA A 21 -13.61 -9.58 -6.93
C ALA A 21 -14.40 -8.60 -6.06
N ILE A 22 -13.85 -8.22 -4.90
CA ILE A 22 -14.47 -7.21 -4.02
C ILE A 22 -14.56 -5.86 -4.74
N LYS A 23 -13.48 -5.40 -5.39
CA LYS A 23 -13.49 -4.15 -6.16
C LYS A 23 -14.56 -4.17 -7.24
N LYS A 24 -14.63 -5.24 -8.04
CA LYS A 24 -15.64 -5.38 -9.10
C LYS A 24 -17.07 -5.42 -8.59
N ALA A 25 -17.32 -6.06 -7.45
CA ALA A 25 -18.64 -6.04 -6.82
C ALA A 25 -19.04 -4.63 -6.35
N VAL A 26 -18.10 -3.88 -5.77
CA VAL A 26 -18.35 -2.48 -5.36
C VAL A 26 -18.55 -1.59 -6.58
N GLU A 27 -17.72 -1.72 -7.62
CA GLU A 27 -17.87 -1.01 -8.91
C GLU A 27 -19.23 -1.29 -9.57
N SER A 28 -19.78 -2.51 -9.43
CA SER A 28 -21.10 -2.86 -9.95
C SER A 28 -22.27 -2.42 -9.05
N GLY A 29 -22.00 -1.74 -7.94
CA GLY A 29 -23.03 -1.22 -7.03
C GLY A 29 -23.54 -2.21 -5.98
N ALA A 30 -22.81 -3.30 -5.69
CA ALA A 30 -23.24 -4.27 -4.67
C ALA A 30 -23.23 -3.71 -3.23
N GLY A 31 -22.50 -2.62 -2.98
CA GLY A 31 -22.41 -1.99 -1.66
C GLY A 31 -21.08 -1.28 -1.45
N ALA A 32 -20.57 -1.32 -0.21
CA ALA A 32 -19.27 -0.78 0.17
C ALA A 32 -18.39 -1.87 0.78
N SER A 33 -17.07 -1.67 0.75
CA SER A 33 -16.11 -2.57 1.39
C SER A 33 -14.96 -1.80 2.03
N CYS A 34 -14.31 -2.42 3.01
CA CYS A 34 -13.12 -1.90 3.67
C CYS A 34 -11.89 -2.69 3.19
N LEU A 35 -11.06 -2.04 2.37
CA LEU A 35 -9.85 -2.63 1.80
C LEU A 35 -8.63 -1.77 2.14
N SER A 36 -7.46 -2.35 1.93
CA SER A 36 -6.22 -1.57 1.94
C SER A 36 -6.28 -0.46 0.89
N GLN A 37 -5.97 0.78 1.29
CA GLN A 37 -5.85 1.89 0.33
C GLN A 37 -4.90 1.56 -0.83
N LEU A 38 -3.82 0.80 -0.55
CA LEU A 38 -2.85 0.36 -1.55
C LEU A 38 -3.47 -0.43 -2.73
N THR A 39 -4.62 -1.09 -2.53
CA THR A 39 -5.22 -1.98 -3.55
C THR A 39 -6.27 -1.29 -4.41
N VAL A 40 -6.68 -0.07 -4.03
CA VAL A 40 -7.73 0.72 -4.70
C VAL A 40 -7.20 2.03 -5.30
N CYS A 41 -5.90 2.30 -5.18
CA CYS A 41 -5.25 3.52 -5.66
C CYS A 41 -5.57 3.81 -7.14
N ARG A 42 -5.45 2.79 -8.01
CA ARG A 42 -5.72 2.93 -9.45
C ARG A 42 -7.19 3.29 -9.70
N GLU A 43 -8.11 2.54 -9.09
CA GLU A 43 -9.54 2.73 -9.28
C GLU A 43 -10.01 4.08 -8.74
N ALA A 44 -9.41 4.55 -7.65
CA ALA A 44 -9.64 5.88 -7.10
C ALA A 44 -9.12 7.00 -8.01
N GLU A 45 -7.91 6.85 -8.57
CA GLU A 45 -7.33 7.78 -9.53
C GLU A 45 -8.14 7.89 -10.82
N GLN A 46 -8.70 6.78 -11.29
CA GLN A 46 -9.56 6.73 -12.47
C GLN A 46 -11.02 7.14 -12.18
N GLY A 47 -11.38 7.37 -10.91
CA GLY A 47 -12.74 7.72 -10.50
C GLY A 47 -13.76 6.57 -10.55
N TRP A 48 -13.31 5.32 -10.69
CA TRP A 48 -14.20 4.14 -10.69
C TRP A 48 -14.68 3.80 -9.28
N LEU A 49 -13.85 4.06 -8.27
CA LEU A 49 -14.17 3.86 -6.86
C LEU A 49 -13.92 5.14 -6.08
N LYS A 50 -14.75 5.40 -5.07
CA LYS A 50 -14.59 6.55 -4.17
C LYS A 50 -14.17 6.08 -2.78
N VAL A 51 -13.08 6.64 -2.27
CA VAL A 51 -12.63 6.39 -0.90
C VAL A 51 -13.51 7.18 0.07
N LEU A 52 -14.05 6.49 1.08
CA LEU A 52 -14.90 7.07 2.11
C LEU A 52 -14.12 7.19 3.44
N PRO A 53 -13.75 8.41 3.89
CA PRO A 53 -13.09 8.57 5.18
C PRO A 53 -14.07 8.31 6.33
N ILE A 54 -13.63 7.55 7.34
CA ILE A 54 -14.41 7.26 8.54
C ILE A 54 -13.93 8.17 9.67
N ALA A 55 -14.78 9.11 10.09
CA ALA A 55 -14.45 10.07 11.13
C ALA A 55 -14.21 9.38 12.49
N GLY A 56 -13.16 9.82 13.21
CA GLY A 56 -12.85 9.31 14.55
C GLY A 56 -12.31 7.88 14.61
N VAL A 57 -11.93 7.29 13.47
CA VAL A 57 -11.36 5.95 13.38
C VAL A 57 -10.01 6.02 12.67
N ASP A 58 -8.95 5.64 13.39
CA ASP A 58 -7.63 5.41 12.78
C ASP A 58 -7.51 3.94 12.34
N MET A 59 -7.38 3.73 11.03
CA MET A 59 -7.20 2.41 10.41
C MET A 59 -5.78 2.21 9.86
N ARG A 60 -4.81 2.99 10.35
CA ARG A 60 -3.39 2.78 10.00
C ARG A 60 -2.95 1.40 10.47
N ARG A 61 -2.25 0.70 9.57
CA ARG A 61 -1.57 -0.56 9.86
C ARG A 61 -0.13 -0.48 9.38
N GLN A 62 0.74 -1.22 10.05
CA GLN A 62 2.14 -1.34 9.66
C GLN A 62 2.34 -2.63 8.86
N LEU A 63 2.99 -2.52 7.70
CA LEU A 63 3.59 -3.67 7.03
C LEU A 63 5.02 -3.82 7.55
N ARG A 64 5.46 -5.06 7.76
CA ARG A 64 6.80 -5.36 8.29
C ARG A 64 7.47 -6.39 7.42
N ILE A 65 8.77 -6.20 7.21
CA ILE A 65 9.63 -7.21 6.61
C ILE A 65 10.14 -8.11 7.74
N ILE A 66 9.98 -9.41 7.59
CA ILE A 66 10.41 -10.40 8.58
C ILE A 66 11.40 -11.36 7.89
N GLN A 67 12.57 -11.51 8.48
CA GLN A 67 13.60 -12.43 8.00
C GLN A 67 14.15 -13.29 9.14
N HIS A 68 14.61 -14.50 8.81
CA HIS A 68 15.30 -15.36 9.76
C HIS A 68 16.67 -14.76 10.09
N LYS A 69 17.10 -14.85 11.36
CA LYS A 69 18.36 -14.24 11.82
C LYS A 69 19.60 -14.79 11.11
N GLU A 70 19.56 -16.06 10.72
CA GLU A 70 20.65 -16.75 10.02
C GLU A 70 20.48 -16.75 8.50
N LYS A 71 19.51 -16.00 7.97
CA LYS A 71 19.32 -15.90 6.52
C LYS A 71 20.49 -15.13 5.93
N VAL A 72 21.25 -15.76 5.03
CA VAL A 72 22.27 -15.08 4.23
C VAL A 72 21.60 -14.02 3.36
N VAL A 73 22.03 -12.78 3.52
CA VAL A 73 21.62 -11.64 2.68
C VAL A 73 22.51 -11.60 1.45
N THR A 74 21.93 -11.85 0.28
CA THR A 74 22.63 -11.68 -0.99
C THR A 74 22.60 -10.21 -1.40
N ARG A 75 23.50 -9.79 -2.29
CA ARG A 75 23.48 -8.42 -2.85
C ARG A 75 22.12 -8.06 -3.44
N LEU A 76 21.48 -8.98 -4.17
CA LEU A 76 20.16 -8.72 -4.75
C LEU A 76 19.07 -8.54 -3.67
N MET A 77 19.18 -9.27 -2.56
CA MET A 77 18.24 -9.13 -1.45
C MET A 77 18.46 -7.80 -0.73
N ASP A 78 19.71 -7.42 -0.49
CA ASP A 78 20.07 -6.14 0.11
C ASP A 78 19.50 -4.96 -0.70
N GLU A 79 19.76 -4.94 -2.02
CA GLU A 79 19.22 -3.92 -2.93
C GLU A 79 17.69 -3.89 -2.92
N PHE A 80 17.03 -5.05 -2.85
CA PHE A 80 15.58 -5.12 -2.76
C PHE A 80 15.04 -4.60 -1.42
N LEU A 81 15.74 -4.87 -0.32
CA LEU A 81 15.38 -4.37 1.02
C LEU A 81 15.54 -2.84 1.08
N SER A 82 16.65 -2.30 0.57
CA SER A 82 16.82 -0.85 0.46
C SER A 82 15.74 -0.20 -0.39
N PHE A 83 15.37 -0.83 -1.53
CA PHE A 83 14.21 -0.38 -2.31
C PHE A 83 12.92 -0.36 -1.49
N CYS A 84 12.64 -1.41 -0.70
CA CYS A 84 11.45 -1.47 0.13
C CYS A 84 11.42 -0.39 1.22
N GLU A 85 12.57 -0.08 1.83
CA GLU A 85 12.70 0.97 2.85
C GLU A 85 12.35 2.33 2.27
N VAL A 86 12.91 2.67 1.10
CA VAL A 86 12.64 3.93 0.39
C VAL A 86 11.17 4.09 0.06
N ILE A 87 10.55 3.04 -0.48
CA ILE A 87 9.13 3.04 -0.81
C ILE A 87 8.25 3.18 0.44
N SER A 88 8.74 2.72 1.59
CA SER A 88 8.03 2.80 2.88
C SER A 88 8.16 4.19 3.53
N GLU A 89 9.31 4.85 3.40
CA GLU A 89 9.61 6.14 4.06
C GLU A 89 9.12 7.37 3.28
N CYS A 90 9.06 7.31 1.94
CA CYS A 90 8.77 8.50 1.12
C CYS A 90 7.38 9.13 1.31
N GLY A 91 6.48 8.62 2.16
CA GLY A 91 5.15 9.21 2.39
C GLY A 91 4.21 9.17 1.16
N LEU A 92 4.74 8.90 -0.03
CA LEU A 92 4.09 8.57 -1.30
C LEU A 92 3.36 7.23 -1.24
N GLY A 93 3.41 6.50 -0.12
CA GLY A 93 2.64 5.26 0.13
C GLY A 93 1.11 5.41 0.04
N ARG A 94 0.58 6.58 -0.36
CA ARG A 94 -0.83 6.82 -0.70
C ARG A 94 -1.07 7.11 -2.18
N GLU A 95 -0.05 7.56 -2.90
CA GLU A 95 -0.08 7.80 -4.36
C GLU A 95 0.68 6.66 -5.01
N CYS A 96 0.02 5.51 -5.11
CA CYS A 96 0.67 4.24 -5.35
C CYS A 96 1.39 4.13 -6.71
N LEU A 97 2.22 3.09 -6.81
CA LEU A 97 2.78 2.41 -7.99
C LEU A 97 1.71 1.91 -9.00
N SER A 98 0.52 2.51 -9.01
CA SER A 98 -0.58 2.24 -9.94
C SER A 98 -0.16 2.40 -11.40
N SER A 99 0.94 3.13 -11.62
CA SER A 99 1.48 3.46 -12.92
C SER A 99 3.00 3.26 -12.94
N PRO A 100 3.56 2.65 -14.00
CA PRO A 100 5.01 2.51 -14.19
C PRO A 100 5.78 3.82 -14.09
N TRP A 101 5.19 4.93 -14.53
CA TRP A 101 5.83 6.25 -14.54
C TRP A 101 6.03 6.83 -13.13
N LYS A 102 5.10 6.54 -12.21
CA LYS A 102 5.22 6.94 -10.79
C LYS A 102 6.35 6.18 -10.11
N LEU A 103 6.45 4.87 -10.36
CA LEU A 103 7.57 4.05 -9.91
C LEU A 103 8.89 4.63 -10.42
N GLN A 104 8.96 4.94 -11.71
CA GLN A 104 10.18 5.47 -12.33
C GLN A 104 10.61 6.79 -11.70
N THR A 105 9.66 7.68 -11.39
CA THR A 105 9.92 8.95 -10.70
C THR A 105 10.55 8.73 -9.32
N ILE A 106 9.98 7.81 -8.53
CA ILE A 106 10.49 7.48 -7.19
C ILE A 106 11.89 6.87 -7.28
N LEU A 107 12.10 5.95 -8.23
CA LEU A 107 13.40 5.31 -8.43
C LEU A 107 14.47 6.33 -8.86
N SER A 108 14.15 7.30 -9.71
CA SER A 108 15.10 8.35 -10.09
C SER A 108 15.52 9.22 -8.90
N GLN A 109 14.58 9.56 -8.00
CA GLN A 109 14.88 10.30 -6.77
C GLN A 109 15.77 9.47 -5.83
N TYR A 110 15.48 8.18 -5.68
CA TYR A 110 16.29 7.26 -4.89
C TYR A 110 17.72 7.14 -5.42
N HIS A 111 17.90 6.89 -6.72
CA HIS A 111 19.25 6.79 -7.31
C HIS A 111 20.06 8.06 -7.06
N ALA A 112 19.44 9.25 -7.13
CA ALA A 112 20.11 10.51 -6.82
C ALA A 112 20.56 10.60 -5.35
N GLN A 113 19.73 10.17 -4.40
CA GLN A 113 20.07 10.16 -2.97
C GLN A 113 21.11 9.08 -2.61
N TYR A 114 20.96 7.86 -3.12
CA TYR A 114 21.89 6.75 -2.88
C TYR A 114 23.31 7.07 -3.37
N HIS A 115 23.44 7.68 -4.55
CA HIS A 115 24.75 8.09 -5.08
C HIS A 115 25.34 9.32 -4.35
N ALA A 116 24.53 10.15 -3.69
CA ALA A 116 25.01 11.23 -2.84
C ALA A 116 25.60 10.71 -1.52
N GLN A 117 24.92 9.75 -0.87
CA GLN A 117 25.37 9.15 0.39
C GLN A 117 26.68 8.36 0.24
N LYS A 118 26.85 7.60 -0.86
CA LYS A 118 28.11 6.87 -1.11
C LYS A 118 29.33 7.74 -1.46
N LYS A 119 29.14 9.02 -1.80
CA LYS A 119 30.24 9.97 -2.04
C LYS A 119 30.78 10.63 -0.78
N GLU A 120 30.04 10.58 0.33
CA GLU A 120 30.47 11.14 1.63
C GLU A 120 31.22 10.11 2.49
N GLU A 121 31.12 8.82 2.16
CA GLU A 121 31.85 7.72 2.82
C GLU A 121 33.19 7.37 2.14
N GLN A 122 33.64 8.17 1.16
CA GLN A 122 34.94 8.01 0.47
C GLN A 122 35.88 9.20 0.67
#